data_AF-A0A5B8U277-F1
#
_entry.id   AF-A0A5B8U277-F1
#
_cell.length_a   1.000
_cell.length_b   1.000
_cell.length_c   1.000
_cell.angle_alpha   90.00
_cell.angle_beta   90.00
_cell.angle_gamma   90.00
#
_symmetry.space_group_name_H-M   'P 1'
#
loop_
_entity.id
_entity.type
_entity.pdbx_description
1 polymer ?
#
loop_
_entity_poly.entity_id
_entity_poly.type
_entity_poly.pdbx_seq_one_letter_code
_entity_poly.pdbx_strand_id
1 'polypeptide(L)' 'MTYVPHIDELACAAHGDCQDIAPDVFRVDDIAVVIGTGPDDLILKAAQACPSAAITVVDSTSGETIYP' A
#
# COMPACT_ATOMS: atom_id res chain seq x y z
N MET A 1 12.20 -7.27 2.92
CA MET A 1 11.45 -6.06 3.27
C MET A 1 12.18 -4.88 2.67
N THR A 2 12.01 -4.72 1.37
CA THR A 2 12.50 -3.56 0.61
C THR A 2 11.35 -2.80 -0.01
N TYR A 3 10.12 -3.30 0.03
CA TYR A 3 8.99 -2.67 -0.64
C TYR A 3 8.37 -1.59 0.23
N VAL A 4 8.18 -0.42 -0.37
CA VAL A 4 7.62 0.77 0.25
C VAL A 4 6.35 1.15 -0.52
N PRO A 5 5.17 1.09 0.12
CA PRO A 5 3.94 1.54 -0.51
C PRO A 5 3.80 3.06 -0.45
N HIS A 6 3.13 3.63 -1.45
CA HIS A 6 2.72 5.01 -1.53
C HIS A 6 1.24 5.08 -1.89
N ILE A 7 0.49 5.94 -1.21
CA ILE A 7 -0.94 6.14 -1.44
C ILE A 7 -1.14 7.40 -2.29
N ASP A 8 -1.89 7.27 -3.37
CA ASP A 8 -2.48 8.41 -4.06
C ASP A 8 -3.75 8.86 -3.33
N GLU A 9 -3.64 9.97 -2.61
CA GLU A 9 -4.73 10.54 -1.81
C GLU A 9 -5.95 10.96 -2.65
N LEU A 10 -5.75 11.29 -3.93
CA LEU A 10 -6.84 11.71 -4.83
C LEU A 10 -7.57 10.51 -5.44
N ALA A 11 -6.90 9.36 -5.57
CA ALA A 11 -7.48 8.12 -6.06
C ALA A 11 -8.04 7.22 -4.94
N CYS A 12 -7.58 7.40 -3.69
CA CYS A 12 -8.04 6.59 -2.57
C CYS A 12 -9.52 6.85 -2.25
N ALA A 13 -10.32 5.78 -2.21
CA ALA A 13 -11.74 5.83 -1.85
C ALA A 13 -12.04 5.14 -0.51
N ALA A 14 -11.02 4.97 0.35
CA ALA A 14 -11.14 4.43 1.71
C ALA A 14 -11.85 3.06 1.83
N HIS A 15 -11.64 2.15 0.86
CA HIS A 15 -12.30 0.83 0.86
C HIS A 15 -11.92 -0.07 2.04
N GLY A 16 -10.70 0.08 2.59
CA GLY A 16 -10.26 -0.68 3.76
C GLY A 16 -9.41 -1.93 3.47
N ASP A 17 -9.41 -2.45 2.24
CA ASP A 17 -8.77 -3.74 1.91
C ASP A 17 -7.27 -3.79 2.27
N CYS A 18 -6.56 -2.68 2.09
CA CYS A 18 -5.14 -2.59 2.43
C CYS A 18 -4.87 -2.73 3.93
N GLN A 19 -5.73 -2.13 4.78
CA GLN A 19 -5.64 -2.28 6.23
C GLN A 19 -6.02 -3.70 6.65
N ASP A 20 -7.02 -4.32 6.04
CA ASP A 20 -7.41 -5.70 6.37
C ASP A 20 -6.31 -6.71 6.04
N ILE A 21 -5.58 -6.50 4.94
CA ILE A 21 -4.50 -7.37 4.49
C ILE A 21 -3.20 -7.14 5.28
N ALA A 22 -2.87 -5.87 5.56
CA ALA A 22 -1.61 -5.49 6.18
C ALA A 22 -1.83 -4.35 7.21
N PRO A 23 -2.48 -4.64 8.35
CA PRO A 23 -2.86 -3.62 9.34
C PRO A 23 -1.67 -2.97 10.05
N ASP A 24 -0.51 -3.63 10.06
CA ASP A 24 0.74 -3.06 10.60
C ASP A 24 1.41 -2.08 9.60
N VAL A 25 0.95 -2.05 8.35
CA VAL A 25 1.47 -1.19 7.27
C VAL A 25 0.51 -0.07 6.94
N PHE A 26 -0.80 -0.34 6.89
CA PHE A 26 -1.81 0.62 6.47
C PHE A 26 -2.81 0.89 7.58
N ARG A 27 -3.18 2.16 7.71
CA ARG A 27 -4.38 2.57 8.45
C ARG A 27 -5.29 3.37 7.52
N VAL A 28 -6.59 3.13 7.61
CA VAL A 28 -7.63 3.83 6.87
C VAL A 28 -8.47 4.61 7.86
N ASP A 29 -8.40 5.94 7.72
CA ASP A 29 -9.29 6.88 8.38
C ASP A 29 -10.19 7.49 7.27
N ASP A 30 -9.98 8.76 6.89
CA ASP A 30 -10.64 9.38 5.72
C ASP A 30 -10.06 8.88 4.38
N ILE A 31 -8.76 8.54 4.38
CA ILE A 31 -8.02 7.86 3.31
C ILE A 31 -7.03 6.88 3.94
N ALA A 32 -6.44 6.00 3.12
CA ALA A 32 -5.35 5.14 3.56
C ALA A 32 -4.06 5.94 3.80
N VAL A 33 -3.34 5.61 4.86
CA VAL A 33 -1.99 6.12 5.16
C VAL A 33 -1.06 4.97 5.50
N VAL A 34 0.21 5.10 5.15
CA VAL A 34 1.25 4.14 5.50
C VAL A 34 1.78 4.47 6.89
N ILE A 35 1.64 3.54 7.84
CA ILE A 35 1.99 3.73 9.25
C ILE A 35 3.23 2.94 9.68
N GLY A 36 3.72 2.04 8.82
CA GLY A 36 4.79 1.12 9.17
C GLY A 36 5.33 0.35 7.97
N THR A 37 6.07 -0.71 8.26
CA THR A 37 6.67 -1.63 7.29
C THR A 37 6.14 -3.04 7.50
N GLY A 38 6.19 -3.88 6.48
CA GLY A 38 5.71 -5.25 6.57
C GLY A 38 6.31 -6.15 5.49
N PRO A 39 5.90 -7.43 5.46
CA PRO A 39 6.36 -8.38 4.46
C PRO A 39 6.06 -7.90 3.04
N ASP A 40 7.04 -8.02 2.15
CA ASP A 40 6.96 -7.52 0.77
C ASP A 40 5.75 -8.12 0.02
N ASP A 41 5.42 -9.39 0.30
CA ASP A 41 4.26 -10.09 -0.24
C ASP A 41 2.92 -9.52 0.26
N LEU A 42 2.82 -9.13 1.53
CA LEU A 42 1.63 -8.50 2.08
C LEU A 42 1.43 -7.08 1.55
N ILE A 43 2.51 -6.32 1.37
CA ILE A 43 2.48 -4.98 0.77
C ILE A 43 1.97 -5.07 -0.67
N LEU A 44 2.52 -6.00 -1.48
CA LEU A 44 2.05 -6.23 -2.84
C LEU A 44 0.60 -6.71 -2.89
N LYS A 45 0.22 -7.64 -2.01
CA LYS A 45 -1.16 -8.15 -1.97
C LYS A 45 -2.16 -7.06 -1.62
N ALA A 46 -1.82 -6.19 -0.66
CA ALA A 46 -2.64 -5.04 -0.30
C ALA A 46 -2.80 -4.06 -1.48
N ALA A 47 -1.72 -3.82 -2.22
CA ALA A 47 -1.75 -2.95 -3.39
C ALA A 47 -2.64 -3.52 -4.51
N GLN A 48 -2.49 -4.81 -4.83
CA GLN A 48 -3.30 -5.52 -5.83
C GLN A 48 -4.79 -5.63 -5.45
N ALA A 49 -5.10 -5.64 -4.16
CA ALA A 49 -6.47 -5.70 -3.66
C ALA A 49 -7.17 -4.34 -3.66
N CYS A 50 -6.44 -3.22 -3.84
CA CYS A 50 -7.02 -1.89 -3.80
C CYS A 50 -8.02 -1.67 -4.94
N PRO A 51 -9.34 -1.52 -4.66
CA PRO A 51 -10.34 -1.43 -5.71
C PRO A 51 -10.23 -0.18 -6.57
N SER A 52 -9.62 0.89 -6.03
CA SER A 52 -9.40 2.16 -6.73
C SER A 52 -8.00 2.31 -7.33
N ALA A 53 -7.17 1.25 -7.26
CA ALA A 53 -5.79 1.24 -7.76
C ALA A 53 -4.93 2.42 -7.23
N ALA A 54 -5.15 2.81 -5.98
CA ALA A 54 -4.53 3.98 -5.36
C ALA A 54 -3.17 3.70 -4.69
N ILE A 55 -2.62 2.49 -4.82
CA ILE A 55 -1.40 2.08 -4.11
C ILE A 55 -0.29 1.79 -5.13
N THR A 56 0.83 2.49 -4.99
CA THR A 56 2.09 2.22 -5.68
C THR A 56 3.06 1.53 -4.72
N VAL A 57 3.88 0.59 -5.19
CA VAL A 57 4.92 -0.09 -4.42
C VAL A 57 6.25 0.10 -5.13
N VAL A 58 7.26 0.58 -4.40
CA VAL A 58 8.62 0.82 -4.89
C VAL A 58 9.61 -0.03 -4.09
N ASP A 59 10.60 -0.64 -4.74
CA ASP A 59 11.72 -1.25 -4.03
C ASP A 59 12.71 -0.16 -3.57
N SER A 60 12.90 -0.04 -2.27
CA SER A 60 13.76 0.96 -1.64
C SER A 60 15.25 0.82 -1.95
N THR A 61 15.66 -0.35 -2.43
CA THR A 61 17.06 -0.67 -2.76
C THR A 61 17.40 -0.27 -4.19
N SER A 62 16.52 -0.61 -5.15
CA SER A 62 16.74 -0.31 -6.57
C SER A 62 16.10 1.01 -7.00
N GLY A 63 15.10 1.50 -6.26
CA GLY A 63 14.24 2.61 -6.65
C GLY A 63 13.22 2.26 -7.74
N GLU A 64 13.10 0.98 -8.10
CA GLU A 64 12.20 0.50 -9.16
C GLU A 64 10.75 0.43 -8.65
N THR A 65 9.81 0.89 -9.48
CA THR A 65 8.39 0.68 -9.25
C THR A 65 8.03 -0.77 -9.50
N ILE A 66 7.59 -1.47 -8.45
CA ILE A 66 7.15 -2.86 -8.50
C ILE A 66 5.65 -2.96 -8.81
N TYR A 67 4.88 -1.93 -8.44
CA TYR A 67 3.43 -1.78 -8.63
C TYR A 67 3.06 -0.27 -8.53
N PRO A 68 1.97 0.30 -9.09
CA PRO A 68 0.89 -0.33 -9.86
C PRO A 68 1.41 -1.06 -11.09
#